data_AF-A0A933XU54-F1
#
_entry.id   AF-A0A933XU54-F1
#
_cell.length_a   1.000
_cell.length_b   1.000
_cell.length_c   1.000
_cell.angle_alpha   90.00
_cell.angle_beta   90.00
_cell.angle_gamma   90.00
#
_symmetry.space_group_name_H-M   'P 1'
#
loop_
_entity.id
_entity.type
_entity.pdbx_description
1 polymer ?
#
loop_
_entity_poly.entity_id
_entity_poly.type
_entity_poly.pdbx_seq_one_letter_code
_entity_poly.pdbx_strand_id
1 'polypeptide(L)' 'MNEVKVYDRFGNLKQVISVKMLNERAEEQSKFPSLFRRNKKPAKPVAKAPATRTKA' A
#
# COMPACT_ATOMS: atom_id res chain seq x y z
N MET A 1 -12.84 26.01 -0.67
CA MET A 1 -12.40 24.63 -1.00
C MET A 1 -10.91 24.70 -1.25
N ASN A 2 -10.09 24.05 -0.43
CA ASN A 2 -8.63 24.05 -0.62
C ASN A 2 -8.24 22.76 -1.34
N GLU A 3 -7.54 22.92 -2.47
CA GLU A 3 -7.07 21.83 -3.32
C GLU A 3 -5.55 21.66 -3.19
N VAL A 4 -5.09 20.42 -3.30
CA VAL A 4 -3.69 20.03 -3.18
C VAL A 4 -3.27 19.38 -4.49
N LYS A 5 -2.22 19.91 -5.12
CA LYS A 5 -1.62 19.33 -6.33
C LYS A 5 -0.60 18.27 -5.93
N VAL A 6 -0.78 17.06 -6.46
CA VAL A 6 0.13 15.93 -6.28
C VAL A 6 0.95 15.76 -7.55
N TYR A 7 2.28 15.79 -7.39
CA TYR A 7 3.22 15.61 -8.48
C TYR A 7 3.83 14.20 -8.46
N ASP A 8 4.22 13.71 -9.63
CA ASP A 8 4.99 12.48 -9.73
C ASP A 8 6.49 12.72 -9.41
N ARG A 9 7.30 11.66 -9.52
CA ARG A 9 8.75 11.74 -9.26
C ARG A 9 9.54 12.58 -10.28
N PHE A 10 8.92 12.93 -11.41
CA PHE A 10 9.50 13.73 -12.48
C PHE A 10 9.01 15.19 -12.45
N GLY A 11 8.16 15.55 -11.47
CA GLY A 11 7.61 16.89 -11.33
C GLY A 11 6.37 17.15 -12.19
N ASN A 12 5.81 16.13 -12.84
CA ASN A 12 4.58 16.28 -13.62
C ASN A 12 3.36 16.24 -12.70
N LEU A 13 2.35 17.06 -13.00
CA LEU A 13 1.10 17.06 -12.25
C LEU A 13 0.42 15.72 -12.45
N LYS A 14 0.32 14.93 -11.39
CA LYS A 14 -0.26 13.59 -11.41
C LYS A 14 -1.75 13.64 -11.08
N GLN A 15 -2.12 14.42 -10.07
CA GLN A 15 -3.51 14.51 -9.59
C GLN A 15 -3.74 15.79 -8.79
N VAL A 16 -4.98 16.28 -8.75
CA VAL A 16 -5.43 17.29 -7.77
C VAL A 16 -6.39 16.61 -6.80
N ILE A 17 -6.15 16.76 -5.50
CA ILE A 17 -6.95 16.15 -4.42
C ILE A 17 -7.42 17.20 -3.43
N SER A 18 -8.47 16.89 -2.65
CA SER A 18 -8.87 17.74 -1.54
C SER A 18 -7.93 17.57 -0.34
N VAL A 19 -7.86 18.57 0.55
CA VAL A 19 -7.12 18.47 1.82
C VAL A 19 -7.63 17.31 2.68
N LYS A 20 -8.94 17.04 2.66
CA LYS A 20 -9.54 15.90 3.40
C LYS A 20 -8.94 14.56 2.95
N MET A 21 -8.84 14.35 1.64
CA MET A 21 -8.25 13.13 1.08
C MET A 21 -6.75 13.00 1.41
N LEU A 22 -6.03 14.12 1.49
CA LEU A 22 -4.62 14.11 1.92
C LEU A 22 -4.49 13.58 3.37
N ASN A 23 -5.35 14.06 4.27
CA ASN A 23 -5.35 13.65 5.67
C ASN A 23 -5.74 12.17 5.84
N GLU A 24 -6.78 11.72 5.13
CA GLU A 24 -7.19 10.31 5.13
C GLU A 24 -6.04 9.40 4.67
N ARG A 25 -5.33 9.77 3.60
CA ARG A 25 -4.15 9.03 3.13
C ARG A 25 -3.03 9.00 4.18
N ALA A 26 -2.81 10.09 4.91
CA ALA A 26 -1.79 10.14 5.95
C ALA A 26 -2.14 9.19 7.11
N GLU A 27 -3.41 9.12 7.51
CA GLU A 27 -3.88 8.16 8.50
C GLU A 27 -3.73 6.71 8.04
N GLU A 28 -4.10 6.41 6.80
CA GLU A 28 -3.94 5.07 6.23
C GLU A 28 -2.47 4.63 6.17
N GLN A 29 -1.56 5.56 5.86
CA GLN A 29 -0.12 5.27 5.88
C GLN A 29 0.38 4.98 7.29
N SER A 30 -0.15 5.66 8.31
CA SER A 30 0.18 5.40 9.71
C SER A 30 -0.39 4.06 10.19
N LYS A 31 -1.64 3.74 9.82
CA LYS A 31 -2.34 2.51 10.24
C LYS A 31 -1.82 1.27 9.50
N PHE A 32 -1.55 1.40 8.20
CA PHE A 32 -1.21 0.30 7.30
C PHE A 32 0.01 0.64 6.42
N PRO A 33 1.19 0.89 7.01
CA PRO A 33 2.39 1.30 6.26
C PRO A 33 2.82 0.27 5.18
N SER A 34 2.46 -1.00 5.36
CA SER A 34 2.75 -2.08 4.41
C SER A 34 2.07 -1.88 3.04
N LEU A 35 0.88 -1.27 2.98
CA LEU A 35 0.14 -1.02 1.74
C LEU A 35 0.84 -0.01 0.82
N PHE A 36 1.64 0.88 1.41
CA PHE A 36 2.31 1.98 0.72
C PHE A 36 3.81 1.72 0.46
N ARG A 37 4.31 0.50 0.74
CA ARG A 37 5.70 0.14 0.39
C ARG A 37 5.89 0.16 -1.12
N ARG A 38 6.84 0.97 -1.59
CA ARG A 38 7.24 1.06 -3.03
C ARG A 38 7.70 -0.28 -3.61
N ASN A 39 8.42 -1.05 -2.82
CA ASN A 39 8.94 -2.36 -3.21
C ASN A 39 8.03 -3.43 -2.63
N LYS A 40 6.90 -3.69 -3.30
CA LYS A 40 6.04 -4.84 -3.02
C LYS A 40 6.80 -6.12 -3.38
N LYS A 41 7.74 -6.54 -2.52
CA LYS A 41 8.26 -7.91 -2.60
C LYS A 41 7.02 -8.81 -2.41
N PRO A 42 6.73 -9.75 -3.33
CA PRO A 42 5.65 -10.70 -3.10
C PRO A 42 5.92 -11.33 -1.73
N ALA A 43 4.89 -11.37 -0.89
CA ALA A 43 4.98 -12.13 0.36
C ALA A 43 5.45 -13.54 -0.02
N LYS A 44 6.53 -14.03 0.60
CA LYS A 44 6.95 -15.42 0.38
C LYS A 44 5.71 -16.28 0.68
N PRO A 45 5.25 -17.14 -0.25
CA PRO A 45 4.11 -17.99 0.01
C PRO A 45 4.42 -18.78 1.28
N VAL A 46 3.51 -18.71 2.27
CA VAL A 46 3.60 -19.55 3.45
C VAL A 46 3.58 -20.99 2.94
N ALA A 47 4.70 -21.70 3.11
CA ALA A 47 4.80 -23.09 2.70
C ALA A 47 3.67 -23.84 3.43
N LYS A 48 2.68 -24.33 2.69
CA LYS A 48 1.67 -25.23 3.27
C LYS A 48 2.43 -26.46 3.75
N ALA A 49 2.33 -26.75 5.05
CA ALA A 49 2.91 -27.97 5.61
C ALA A 49 2.44 -29.18 4.79
N PRO A 50 3.33 -30.12 4.44
CA PRO A 50 2.93 -31.30 3.70
C PRO A 50 1.91 -32.07 4.53
N ALA A 51 0.73 -32.33 3.96
CA ALA A 51 -0.29 -33.15 4.59
C ALA A 51 0.31 -34.56 4.80
N THR A 52 0.64 -34.90 6.04
CA THR A 52 1.05 -36.23 6.42
C THR A 52 -0.14 -37.17 6.23
N ARG A 53 -0.15 -37.93 5.12
CA ARG A 53 -1.02 -39.09 4.96
C ARG A 53 -0.42 -40.23 5.78
N THR A 54 -0.86 -40.38 7.02
CA THR A 54 -0.59 -41.58 7.81
C THR A 54 -1.42 -42.73 7.22
N LYS A 55 -0.74 -43.75 6.70
CA LYS A 55 -1.35 -45.02 6.29
C LYS A 55 -0.71 -46.11 7.14
N ALA A 56 -1.51 -46.76 7.98
CA ALA A 56 -1.30 -48.10 8.54
C ALA A 56 -2.65 -48.59 9.08
#